data_AF-A0A1I8M0W3-F1
#
_entry.id   AF-A0A1I8M0W3-F1
#
_cell.length_a   1.000
_cell.length_b   1.000
_cell.length_c   1.000
_cell.angle_alpha   90.00
_cell.angle_beta   90.00
_cell.angle_gamma   90.00
#
_symmetry.space_group_name_H-M   'P 1'
#
loop_
_entity.id
_entity.type
_entity.pdbx_description
1 polymer ?
#
loop_
_entity_poly.entity_id
_entity_poly.type
_entity_poly.pdbx_seq_one_letter_code
_entity_poly.pdbx_strand_id
1 'polypeptide(L)'
;MSQKRQLNYSKECHRLEEILDNLRHELHYTRLALDDKDNEVQSLKKALRECHQCDATQHQKHALPFSLGSTAGQRQLERCDGGSAEEDVQTESMPPTASQLQEMIDVIDHLQVALHDKEKALSECQERNRFFCQSIARLQQECHTKDALVVELQNEIDKFRQVVKPLTQVFLQHHKTECDDINCNIGMESTRVLPSEYKRIKRQGCSAEPLTNLVEAEDKLMKIPKCAKSRELIKSAILDNDFMKNLDITQIREIVDCMYPVKYAAKSLIIKEGDVGSIVYVMEGEYSNNVILLHEAFAFYLYEPKSMLNIL
;
A
#
# COMPACT_ATOMS: atom_id res chain seq x y z
N MET A 1 -9.51 35.54 19.10
CA MET A 1 -8.85 34.21 19.07
C MET A 1 -9.83 33.03 18.92
N SER A 2 -11.06 33.10 19.45
CA SER A 2 -12.08 32.03 19.31
C SER A 2 -12.51 31.70 17.88
N GLN A 3 -12.84 32.69 17.05
CA GLN A 3 -13.42 32.43 15.72
C GLN A 3 -12.45 31.75 14.73
N LYS A 4 -11.15 32.06 14.79
CA LYS A 4 -10.15 31.39 13.93
C LYS A 4 -9.92 29.92 14.30
N ARG A 5 -10.02 29.58 15.60
CA ARG A 5 -9.96 28.18 16.03
C ARG A 5 -11.21 27.43 15.58
N GLN A 6 -12.39 28.00 15.76
CA GLN A 6 -13.65 27.40 15.30
C GLN A 6 -13.69 27.16 13.78
N LEU A 7 -13.17 28.09 12.98
CA LEU A 7 -13.10 27.92 11.52
C LEU A 7 -12.11 26.82 11.10
N ASN A 8 -11.00 26.67 11.81
CA ASN A 8 -10.04 25.58 11.54
C ASN A 8 -10.60 24.22 11.92
N TYR A 9 -11.30 24.11 13.06
CA TYR A 9 -11.98 22.85 13.44
C TYR A 9 -13.07 22.47 12.42
N SER A 10 -13.87 23.44 11.95
CA SER A 10 -14.90 23.18 10.94
C SER A 10 -14.31 22.70 9.61
N LYS A 11 -13.17 23.25 9.17
CA LYS A 11 -12.48 22.80 7.96
C LYS A 11 -11.88 21.40 8.11
N GLU A 12 -11.30 21.10 9.27
CA GLU A 12 -10.75 19.78 9.54
C GLU A 12 -11.84 18.71 9.64
N CYS A 13 -13.00 19.04 10.24
CA CYS A 13 -14.16 18.14 10.27
C CYS A 13 -14.66 17.80 8.86
N HIS A 14 -14.80 18.79 7.97
CA HIS A 14 -15.21 18.51 6.58
C HIS A 14 -14.18 17.68 5.82
N ARG A 15 -12.88 17.91 6.04
CA ARG A 15 -11.82 17.10 5.44
C ARG A 15 -11.89 15.65 5.90
N LEU A 16 -12.15 15.43 7.20
CA LEU A 16 -12.30 14.09 7.76
C LEU A 16 -13.58 13.40 7.28
N GLU A 17 -14.69 14.13 7.11
CA GLU A 17 -15.93 13.61 6.52
C GLU A 17 -15.71 13.16 5.07
N GLU A 18 -15.01 13.94 4.26
CA GLU A 18 -14.67 13.58 2.88
C GLU A 18 -13.80 12.31 2.80
N ILE A 19 -12.83 12.18 3.72
CA ILE A 19 -12.01 10.96 3.83
C ILE A 19 -12.87 9.75 4.24
N LEU A 20 -13.77 9.92 5.20
CA LEU A 20 -14.66 8.84 5.64
C LEU A 20 -15.61 8.39 4.52
N ASP A 21 -16.13 9.31 3.73
CA ASP A 21 -17.00 8.98 2.59
C ASP A 21 -16.24 8.27 1.48
N ASN A 22 -14.99 8.66 1.20
CA ASN A 22 -14.13 7.93 0.26
C ASN A 22 -13.84 6.50 0.73
N LEU A 23 -13.47 6.33 2.01
CA LEU A 23 -13.23 4.99 2.58
C LEU A 23 -14.49 4.12 2.58
N ARG A 24 -15.68 4.70 2.79
CA ARG A 24 -16.95 3.99 2.67
C ARG A 24 -17.21 3.52 1.24
N HIS A 25 -16.91 4.35 0.23
CA HIS A 25 -17.04 3.97 -1.17
C HIS A 25 -16.07 2.83 -1.51
N GLU A 26 -14.80 2.90 -1.09
CA GLU A 26 -13.84 1.82 -1.32
C GLU A 26 -14.25 0.51 -0.63
N LEU A 27 -14.74 0.59 0.62
CA LEU A 27 -15.29 -0.58 1.32
C LEU A 27 -16.53 -1.16 0.63
N HIS A 28 -17.36 -0.31 0.02
CA HIS A 28 -18.52 -0.78 -0.74
C HIS A 28 -18.11 -1.51 -2.02
N TYR A 29 -17.17 -0.97 -2.79
CA TYR A 29 -16.65 -1.61 -4.01
C TYR A 29 -15.94 -2.94 -3.71
N THR A 30 -15.13 -2.99 -2.65
CA THR A 30 -14.46 -4.23 -2.26
C THR A 30 -15.44 -5.30 -1.79
N ARG A 31 -16.51 -4.91 -1.09
CA ARG A 31 -17.59 -5.84 -0.70
C ARG A 31 -18.31 -6.41 -1.93
N LEU A 32 -18.66 -5.58 -2.91
CA LEU A 32 -19.28 -6.05 -4.16
C LEU A 32 -18.37 -7.02 -4.92
N ALA A 33 -17.07 -6.72 -5.01
CA ALA A 33 -16.10 -7.60 -5.66
C ALA A 33 -15.96 -8.95 -4.93
N LEU A 34 -16.07 -8.96 -3.59
CA LEU A 34 -16.10 -10.20 -2.81
C LEU A 34 -17.37 -11.01 -3.06
N ASP A 35 -18.54 -10.35 -3.10
CA ASP A 35 -19.81 -11.02 -3.40
C ASP A 35 -19.79 -11.66 -4.80
N ASP A 36 -19.21 -10.98 -5.80
CA ASP A 36 -19.02 -11.54 -7.15
C ASP A 36 -18.10 -12.78 -7.14
N LYS A 37 -17.03 -12.74 -6.34
CA LYS A 37 -16.12 -13.89 -6.18
C LYS A 37 -16.78 -15.06 -5.46
N ASP A 38 -17.60 -14.79 -4.45
CA ASP A 38 -18.37 -15.81 -3.76
C ASP A 38 -19.39 -16.46 -4.70
N ASN A 39 -20.05 -15.69 -5.57
CA ASN A 39 -20.93 -16.20 -6.61
C ASN A 39 -20.18 -17.07 -7.62
N GLU A 40 -18.98 -16.67 -8.04
CA GLU A 40 -18.11 -17.45 -8.93
C GLU A 40 -17.70 -18.78 -8.28
N VAL A 41 -17.31 -18.77 -7.01
CA VAL A 41 -16.99 -19.98 -6.24
C VAL A 41 -18.21 -20.88 -6.08
N GLN A 42 -19.41 -20.34 -5.84
CA GLN A 42 -20.64 -21.12 -5.76
C GLN A 42 -20.99 -21.78 -7.09
N SER A 43 -20.79 -21.07 -8.22
CA SER A 43 -20.96 -21.61 -9.57
C SER A 43 -20.00 -22.76 -9.84
N LEU A 44 -18.71 -22.57 -9.53
CA LEU A 44 -17.70 -23.63 -9.67
C LEU A 44 -17.99 -24.85 -8.79
N LYS A 45 -18.42 -24.63 -7.54
CA LYS A 45 -18.86 -25.71 -6.64
C LYS A 45 -20.07 -26.46 -7.20
N LYS A 46 -20.99 -25.76 -7.88
CA LYS A 46 -22.15 -26.38 -8.53
C LYS A 46 -21.73 -27.21 -9.75
N ALA A 47 -20.88 -26.67 -10.61
CA ALA A 47 -20.33 -27.39 -11.76
C ALA A 47 -19.54 -28.64 -11.33
N LEU A 48 -18.78 -28.55 -10.24
CA LEU A 48 -18.06 -29.70 -9.68
C LEU A 48 -19.03 -30.81 -9.22
N ARG A 49 -20.12 -30.45 -8.54
CA ARG A 49 -21.16 -31.41 -8.14
C ARG A 49 -21.85 -32.07 -9.34
N GLU A 50 -22.15 -31.29 -10.37
CA GLU A 50 -22.75 -31.80 -11.61
C GLU A 50 -21.80 -32.78 -12.33
N CYS A 51 -20.49 -32.50 -12.34
CA CYS A 51 -19.48 -33.41 -12.89
C CYS A 51 -19.42 -34.75 -12.12
N HIS A 52 -19.53 -34.72 -10.78
CA HIS A 52 -19.59 -35.94 -9.96
C HIS A 52 -20.89 -36.75 -10.20
N GLN A 53 -21.99 -36.11 -10.59
CA GLN A 53 -23.25 -36.76 -10.92
C GLN A 53 -23.20 -37.51 -12.28
N CYS A 54 -22.36 -37.03 -13.21
CA CYS A 54 -22.14 -37.66 -14.52
C CYS A 54 -21.30 -38.96 -14.44
N ASP A 55 -20.33 -39.03 -13.54
CA ASP A 55 -19.52 -40.25 -13.33
C ASP A 55 -20.33 -41.38 -12.66
N ALA A 56 -21.24 -41.03 -11.74
CA ALA A 56 -22.13 -41.99 -11.09
C ALA A 56 -23.18 -42.60 -12.06
N THR A 57 -23.56 -41.88 -13.12
CA THR A 57 -24.57 -42.35 -14.10
C THR A 57 -23.98 -43.15 -15.26
N GLN A 58 -22.66 -43.09 -15.51
CA GLN A 58 -22.00 -43.98 -16.47
C GLN A 58 -21.77 -45.40 -15.92
N HIS A 59 -21.66 -45.57 -14.60
CA HIS A 59 -21.46 -46.89 -13.98
C HIS A 59 -22.76 -47.73 -13.84
N GLN A 60 -23.94 -47.16 -14.14
CA GLN A 60 -25.23 -47.83 -13.91
C GLN A 60 -25.92 -48.35 -15.19
N LYS A 61 -25.22 -48.39 -16.33
CA LYS A 61 -25.75 -48.95 -17.61
C LYS A 61 -25.41 -50.41 -17.89
N HIS A 62 -24.71 -51.11 -16.99
CA HIS A 62 -24.45 -52.55 -17.09
C HIS A 62 -25.00 -53.33 -15.89
N ALA A 63 -26.31 -53.33 -15.69
CA ALA A 63 -27.00 -54.42 -14.98
C ALA A 63 -28.52 -54.34 -15.22
N LEU A 64 -29.07 -55.40 -15.81
CA LEU A 64 -30.51 -55.71 -15.88
C LEU A 64 -30.76 -57.02 -15.11
N PRO A 65 -32.01 -57.35 -14.73
CA PRO A 65 -32.40 -57.41 -13.32
C PRO A 65 -32.89 -58.81 -12.90
N PHE A 66 -33.10 -59.02 -11.60
CA PHE A 66 -34.11 -59.98 -11.16
C PHE A 66 -34.81 -59.55 -9.86
N SER A 67 -36.12 -59.74 -9.89
CA SER A 67 -37.16 -59.25 -8.99
C SER A 67 -37.52 -60.24 -7.87
N LEU A 68 -38.37 -59.75 -6.96
CA LEU A 68 -39.31 -60.42 -6.02
C LEU A 68 -38.91 -60.14 -4.56
N GLY A 69 -39.75 -59.65 -3.66
CA GLY A 69 -41.17 -59.29 -3.69
C GLY A 69 -41.62 -59.02 -2.24
N SER A 70 -42.47 -58.00 -2.05
CA SER A 70 -43.58 -57.84 -1.06
C SER A 70 -43.56 -58.70 0.22
N THR A 71 -43.74 -58.19 1.46
CA THR A 71 -44.94 -57.47 1.95
C THR A 71 -44.77 -56.94 3.39
N ALA A 72 -45.34 -55.75 3.64
CA ALA A 72 -46.16 -55.30 4.79
C ALA A 72 -45.87 -55.69 6.27
N GLY A 73 -45.93 -54.68 7.17
CA GLY A 73 -46.68 -54.82 8.44
C GLY A 73 -46.01 -54.40 9.76
N GLN A 74 -46.15 -53.12 10.13
CA GLN A 74 -46.53 -52.55 11.45
C GLN A 74 -46.10 -53.16 12.83
N ARG A 75 -45.68 -52.21 13.71
CA ARG A 75 -45.79 -52.10 15.20
C ARG A 75 -44.79 -52.93 16.05
N GLN A 76 -43.90 -52.35 16.86
CA GLN A 76 -44.00 -51.48 18.07
C GLN A 76 -44.21 -52.29 19.37
N LEU A 77 -43.21 -52.23 20.28
CA LEU A 77 -43.20 -52.66 21.70
C LEU A 77 -43.40 -54.20 21.91
N GLU A 78 -42.83 -54.94 22.88
CA GLU A 78 -42.18 -54.69 24.17
C GLU A 78 -41.07 -55.73 24.44
N ARG A 79 -40.31 -55.48 25.52
CA ARG A 79 -39.34 -56.37 26.18
C ARG A 79 -39.96 -57.72 26.61
N CYS A 80 -39.18 -58.80 26.54
CA CYS A 80 -38.58 -59.50 27.71
C CYS A 80 -37.95 -60.85 27.30
N ASP A 81 -36.80 -61.11 27.94
CA ASP A 81 -36.15 -62.37 28.32
C ASP A 81 -36.49 -63.73 27.69
N GLY A 82 -35.42 -64.49 27.42
CA GLY A 82 -35.45 -65.95 27.29
C GLY A 82 -34.28 -66.48 26.46
N GLY A 83 -33.30 -67.09 27.11
CA GLY A 83 -32.03 -67.51 26.51
C GLY A 83 -32.03 -68.81 25.70
N SER A 84 -30.83 -69.05 25.16
CA SER A 84 -30.24 -70.32 24.70
C SER A 84 -30.72 -70.89 23.36
N ALA A 85 -29.90 -70.70 22.32
CA ALA A 85 -29.37 -71.78 21.49
C ALA A 85 -28.28 -71.24 20.57
N GLU A 86 -27.18 -71.99 20.51
CA GLU A 86 -26.06 -71.83 19.60
C GLU A 86 -26.53 -71.83 18.14
N GLU A 87 -26.02 -70.88 17.33
CA GLU A 87 -25.77 -71.10 15.90
C GLU A 87 -24.77 -70.07 15.41
N ASP A 88 -23.53 -70.54 15.19
CA ASP A 88 -22.46 -69.82 14.52
C ASP A 88 -22.90 -69.38 13.12
N VAL A 89 -22.98 -68.07 12.89
CA VAL A 89 -23.02 -67.50 11.53
C VAL A 89 -21.75 -66.70 11.31
N GLN A 90 -20.76 -67.43 10.78
CA GLN A 90 -19.59 -66.87 10.14
C GLN A 90 -20.03 -65.89 9.04
N THR A 91 -19.87 -64.59 9.30
CA THR A 91 -19.78 -63.60 8.24
C THR A 91 -18.30 -63.45 7.90
N GLU A 92 -17.78 -64.38 7.09
CA GLU A 92 -16.51 -64.18 6.41
C GLU A 92 -16.68 -63.05 5.38
N SER A 93 -16.34 -61.82 5.77
CA SER A 93 -15.96 -60.80 4.79
C SER A 93 -14.64 -61.24 4.16
N MET A 94 -14.63 -61.47 2.85
CA MET A 94 -13.40 -61.74 2.09
C MET A 94 -12.32 -60.73 2.49
N PRO A 95 -11.09 -61.17 2.78
CA PRO A 95 -10.02 -60.25 3.11
C PRO A 95 -9.79 -59.32 1.92
N PRO A 96 -9.43 -58.04 2.15
CA PRO A 96 -9.14 -57.13 1.05
C PRO A 96 -8.08 -57.77 0.16
N THR A 97 -8.28 -57.73 -1.15
CA THR A 97 -7.26 -58.23 -2.07
C THR A 97 -5.96 -57.45 -1.82
N ALA A 98 -4.82 -58.14 -1.84
CA ALA A 98 -3.52 -57.53 -1.48
C ALA A 98 -3.24 -56.22 -2.23
N SER A 99 -3.77 -56.08 -3.45
CA SER A 99 -3.71 -54.85 -4.25
C SER A 99 -4.50 -53.66 -3.67
N GLN A 100 -5.68 -53.88 -3.09
CA GLN A 100 -6.49 -52.81 -2.47
C GLN A 100 -5.89 -52.34 -1.14
N LEU A 101 -5.29 -53.25 -0.37
CA LEU A 101 -4.51 -52.89 0.81
C LEU A 101 -3.27 -52.08 0.44
N GLN A 102 -2.59 -52.44 -0.66
CA GLN A 102 -1.42 -51.71 -1.13
C GLN A 102 -1.78 -50.28 -1.58
N GLU A 103 -2.85 -50.10 -2.37
CA GLU A 103 -3.30 -48.77 -2.77
C GLU A 103 -3.68 -47.88 -1.58
N MET A 104 -4.31 -48.46 -0.56
CA MET A 104 -4.65 -47.72 0.67
C MET A 104 -3.40 -47.33 1.46
N ILE A 105 -2.38 -48.19 1.52
CA ILE A 105 -1.09 -47.88 2.14
C ILE A 105 -0.41 -46.73 1.39
N ASP A 106 -0.38 -46.78 0.06
CA ASP A 106 0.26 -45.75 -0.77
C ASP A 106 -0.42 -44.38 -0.62
N VAL A 107 -1.76 -44.34 -0.51
CA VAL A 107 -2.52 -43.10 -0.23
C VAL A 107 -2.23 -42.57 1.17
N ILE A 108 -2.13 -43.44 2.17
CA ILE A 108 -1.78 -43.04 3.55
C ILE A 108 -0.37 -42.44 3.58
N ASP A 109 0.59 -43.06 2.91
CA ASP A 109 1.97 -42.58 2.83
C ASP A 109 2.05 -41.21 2.14
N HIS A 110 1.32 -41.04 1.04
CA HIS A 110 1.21 -39.75 0.35
C HIS A 110 0.59 -38.65 1.24
N LEU A 111 -0.47 -38.97 2.00
CA LEU A 111 -1.08 -38.02 2.92
C LEU A 111 -0.16 -37.67 4.08
N GLN A 112 0.62 -38.63 4.59
CA GLN A 112 1.61 -38.38 5.64
C GLN A 112 2.72 -37.45 5.17
N VAL A 113 3.24 -37.65 3.96
CA VAL A 113 4.23 -36.73 3.34
C VAL A 113 3.64 -35.34 3.16
N ALA A 114 2.41 -35.24 2.62
CA ALA A 114 1.76 -33.96 2.42
C ALA A 114 1.48 -33.21 3.74
N LEU A 115 1.10 -33.92 4.81
CA LEU A 115 0.94 -33.33 6.14
C LEU A 115 2.27 -32.83 6.69
N HIS A 116 3.34 -33.62 6.59
CA HIS A 116 4.67 -33.22 7.04
C HIS A 116 5.18 -31.98 6.30
N ASP A 117 4.98 -31.90 4.98
CA ASP A 117 5.35 -30.72 4.19
C ASP A 117 4.55 -29.48 4.59
N LYS A 118 3.27 -29.63 4.92
CA LYS A 118 2.43 -28.54 5.42
C LYS A 118 2.85 -28.09 6.82
N GLU A 119 3.22 -29.01 7.70
CA GLU A 119 3.74 -28.71 9.04
C GLU A 119 5.07 -27.95 8.96
N LYS A 120 5.97 -28.36 8.07
CA LYS A 120 7.22 -27.66 7.80
C LYS A 120 6.99 -26.24 7.28
N ALA A 121 6.13 -26.08 6.27
CA ALA A 121 5.78 -24.76 5.73
C ALA A 121 5.11 -23.85 6.78
N LEU A 122 4.31 -24.42 7.67
CA LEU A 122 3.70 -23.71 8.79
C LEU A 122 4.77 -23.24 9.79
N SER A 123 5.73 -24.10 10.13
CA SER A 123 6.85 -23.75 11.01
C SER A 123 7.71 -22.61 10.45
N GLU A 124 8.06 -22.68 9.16
CA GLU A 124 8.78 -21.60 8.46
C GLU A 124 7.98 -20.29 8.41
N CYS A 125 6.65 -20.36 8.25
CA CYS A 125 5.77 -19.20 8.29
C CYS A 125 5.69 -18.58 9.70
N GLN A 126 5.65 -19.42 10.75
CA GLN A 126 5.66 -18.97 12.14
C GLN A 126 6.98 -18.28 12.50
N GLU A 127 8.11 -18.81 12.04
CA GLU A 127 9.42 -18.21 12.30
C GLU A 127 9.58 -16.86 11.60
N ARG A 128 9.10 -16.72 10.36
CA ARG A 128 9.03 -15.41 9.68
C ARG A 128 8.16 -14.41 10.42
N ASN A 129 6.98 -14.83 10.89
CA ASN A 129 6.12 -13.97 11.71
C ASN A 129 6.82 -13.55 13.00
N ARG A 130 7.52 -14.48 13.68
CA ARG A 130 8.31 -14.17 14.88
C ARG A 130 9.36 -13.09 14.60
N PHE A 131 10.09 -13.22 13.49
CA PHE A 131 11.07 -12.22 13.07
C PHE A 131 10.43 -10.84 12.82
N PHE A 132 9.31 -10.79 12.09
CA PHE A 132 8.61 -9.52 11.85
C PHE A 132 8.08 -8.90 13.14
N CYS A 133 7.49 -9.68 14.05
CA CYS A 133 7.06 -9.20 15.35
C CYS A 133 8.22 -8.58 16.16
N GLN A 134 9.40 -9.22 16.15
CA GLN A 134 10.57 -8.71 16.83
C GLN A 134 11.09 -7.40 16.21
N SER A 135 11.10 -7.32 14.87
CA SER A 135 11.51 -6.11 14.15
C SER A 135 10.55 -4.94 14.41
N ILE A 136 9.24 -5.20 14.36
CA ILE A 136 8.20 -4.22 14.66
C ILE A 136 8.36 -3.70 16.09
N ALA A 137 8.55 -4.59 17.07
CA ALA A 137 8.75 -4.19 18.47
C ALA A 137 9.99 -3.28 18.64
N ARG A 138 11.10 -3.60 17.95
CA ARG A 138 12.31 -2.76 17.98
C ARG A 138 12.06 -1.37 17.40
N LEU A 139 11.41 -1.30 16.24
CA LEU A 139 11.11 -0.04 15.56
C LEU A 139 10.13 0.81 16.39
N GLN A 140 9.14 0.19 17.02
CA GLN A 140 8.22 0.87 17.93
C GLN A 140 8.95 1.48 19.13
N GLN A 141 9.89 0.75 19.74
CA GLN A 141 10.71 1.28 20.84
C GLN A 141 11.56 2.48 20.40
N GLU A 142 12.12 2.43 19.20
CA GLU A 142 12.91 3.52 18.64
C GLU A 142 12.04 4.77 18.37
N CYS A 143 10.83 4.59 17.84
CA CYS A 143 9.86 5.67 17.69
C CYS A 143 9.49 6.29 19.04
N HIS A 144 9.14 5.47 20.04
CA HIS A 144 8.81 5.97 21.39
C HIS A 144 9.96 6.76 22.01
N THR A 145 11.20 6.32 21.81
CA THR A 145 12.40 7.03 22.29
C THR A 145 12.57 8.38 21.58
N LYS A 146 12.37 8.42 20.26
CA LYS A 146 12.44 9.66 19.48
C LYS A 146 11.32 10.64 19.86
N ASP A 147 10.09 10.15 20.07
CA ASP A 147 8.96 10.98 20.50
C ASP A 147 9.21 11.60 21.88
N ALA A 148 9.81 10.84 22.82
CA ALA A 148 10.21 11.36 24.12
C ALA A 148 11.24 12.49 23.99
N LEU A 149 12.24 12.33 23.11
CA LEU A 149 13.25 13.36 22.84
C LEU A 149 12.63 14.62 22.22
N VAL A 150 11.67 14.47 21.31
CA VAL A 150 10.94 15.61 20.73
C VAL A 150 10.22 16.40 21.81
N VAL A 151 9.54 15.73 22.75
CA VAL A 151 8.87 16.38 23.88
C VAL A 151 9.88 17.10 24.78
N GLU A 152 11.03 16.49 25.07
CA GLU A 152 12.08 17.09 25.88
C GLU A 152 12.64 18.37 25.24
N LEU A 153 13.02 18.31 23.96
CA LEU A 153 13.54 19.47 23.22
C LEU A 153 12.47 20.57 23.09
N GLN A 154 11.21 20.21 22.91
CA GLN A 154 10.12 21.17 22.88
C GLN A 154 9.97 21.89 24.24
N ASN A 155 10.09 21.16 25.34
CA ASN A 155 10.10 21.73 26.68
C ASN A 155 11.31 22.67 26.89
N GLU A 156 12.49 22.32 26.38
CA GLU A 156 13.66 23.22 26.41
C GLU A 156 13.42 24.50 25.61
N ILE A 157 12.92 24.39 24.37
CA ILE A 157 12.55 25.55 23.54
C ILE A 157 11.56 26.44 24.29
N ASP A 158 10.58 25.86 24.98
CA ASP A 158 9.59 26.63 25.72
C ASP A 158 10.16 27.30 26.98
N LYS A 159 11.15 26.69 27.65
CA LYS A 159 11.94 27.35 28.70
C LYS A 159 12.71 28.56 28.13
N PHE A 160 13.40 28.40 26.99
CA PHE A 160 14.11 29.50 26.36
C PHE A 160 13.16 30.62 25.92
N ARG A 161 12.01 30.28 25.32
CA ARG A 161 10.99 31.28 24.94
C ARG A 161 10.45 32.05 26.14
N GLN A 162 10.31 31.42 27.30
CA GLN A 162 9.85 32.09 28.53
C GLN A 162 10.85 33.12 29.06
N VAL A 163 12.15 32.91 28.86
CA VAL A 163 13.19 33.87 29.28
C VAL A 163 13.41 34.95 28.22
N VAL A 164 13.42 34.58 26.94
CA VAL A 164 13.70 35.51 25.83
C VAL A 164 12.54 36.49 25.59
N LYS A 165 11.27 36.06 25.72
CA LYS A 165 10.11 36.94 25.49
C LYS A 165 10.09 38.19 26.40
N PRO A 166 10.20 38.06 27.75
CA PRO A 166 10.21 39.22 28.63
C PRO A 166 11.47 40.07 28.48
N LEU A 167 12.65 39.47 28.26
CA LEU A 167 13.88 40.22 27.97
C LEU A 167 13.71 41.08 26.72
N THR A 168 13.23 40.50 25.62
CA THR A 168 12.97 41.22 24.36
C THR A 168 11.96 42.35 24.57
N GLN A 169 10.93 42.13 25.41
CA GLN A 169 9.93 43.14 25.74
C GLN A 169 10.52 44.32 26.53
N VAL A 170 11.42 44.07 27.48
CA VAL A 170 12.12 45.12 28.24
C VAL A 170 13.05 45.94 27.34
N PHE A 171 13.82 45.28 26.46
CA PHE A 171 14.66 45.98 25.47
C PHE A 171 13.84 46.89 24.53
N LEU A 172 12.67 46.41 24.07
CA LEU A 172 11.74 47.20 23.25
C LEU A 172 11.13 48.39 24.01
N GLN A 173 10.95 48.29 25.32
CA GLN A 173 10.37 49.36 26.13
C GLN A 173 11.40 50.46 26.46
N HIS A 174 12.66 50.11 26.69
CA HIS A 174 13.75 51.07 26.91
C HIS A 174 14.13 51.86 25.64
N HIS A 175 14.07 51.24 24.46
CA HIS A 175 14.33 51.93 23.19
C HIS A 175 13.23 52.91 22.74
N LYS A 176 12.08 52.94 23.43
CA LYS A 176 10.96 53.83 23.09
C LYS A 176 11.09 55.23 23.74
N THR A 177 12.02 55.40 24.67
CA THR A 177 12.26 56.66 25.39
C THR A 177 13.43 57.49 24.85
N GLU A 178 14.30 56.92 24.02
CA GLU A 178 15.49 57.60 23.49
C GLU A 178 15.76 57.19 22.03
N CYS A 179 15.08 57.82 21.07
CA CYS A 179 15.56 58.16 19.71
C CYS A 179 14.38 58.53 18.80
N ASP A 180 14.08 59.83 18.75
CA ASP A 180 13.65 60.42 17.48
C ASP A 180 14.93 60.62 16.65
N ASP A 181 14.87 60.27 15.37
CA ASP A 181 15.89 60.43 14.32
C ASP A 181 16.87 59.27 14.03
N ILE A 182 16.78 58.82 12.76
CA ILE A 182 17.74 58.06 11.93
C ILE A 182 17.76 56.52 12.07
N ASN A 183 17.01 55.90 11.15
CA ASN A 183 17.31 54.68 10.39
C ASN A 183 18.50 53.81 10.83
N CYS A 184 18.29 52.96 11.83
CA CYS A 184 19.10 51.77 12.09
C CYS A 184 18.30 50.50 11.75
N ASN A 185 18.20 50.20 10.45
CA ASN A 185 17.70 48.91 9.96
C ASN A 185 18.77 47.83 10.16
N ILE A 186 18.89 47.33 11.40
CA ILE A 186 19.60 46.07 11.69
C ILE A 186 18.56 45.04 12.15
N GLY A 187 18.19 44.13 11.24
CA GLY A 187 17.93 42.73 11.55
C GLY A 187 16.68 42.30 12.34
N MET A 188 15.71 43.17 12.65
CA MET A 188 14.49 42.78 13.38
C MET A 188 13.20 43.37 12.78
N GLU A 189 12.90 43.07 11.52
CA GLU A 189 11.59 43.37 10.94
C GLU A 189 10.59 42.21 11.15
N SER A 190 9.86 42.21 12.27
CA SER A 190 8.59 41.47 12.34
C SER A 190 7.47 42.07 13.20
N THR A 191 7.56 43.31 13.68
CA THR A 191 6.47 43.88 14.52
C THR A 191 6.04 45.30 14.16
N ARG A 192 6.43 45.85 13.00
CA ARG A 192 5.84 47.11 12.52
C ARG A 192 4.52 46.82 11.80
N VAL A 193 3.40 46.89 12.53
CA VAL A 193 2.06 47.02 11.93
C VAL A 193 1.86 48.50 11.60
N LEU A 194 2.42 48.94 10.48
CA LEU A 194 1.83 50.06 9.76
C LEU A 194 0.65 49.50 8.96
N PRO A 195 -0.52 50.15 8.92
CA PRO A 195 -1.61 49.76 8.04
C PRO A 195 -1.20 50.05 6.59
N SER A 196 -0.39 49.17 6.03
CA SER A 196 -0.16 49.08 4.59
C SER A 196 -1.35 48.33 4.01
N GLU A 197 -2.10 49.00 3.13
CA GLU A 197 -3.25 48.42 2.40
C GLU A 197 -2.85 47.19 1.56
N TYR A 198 -1.56 46.98 1.34
CA TYR A 198 -1.02 45.77 0.75
C TYR A 198 -0.55 44.82 1.87
N LYS A 199 -1.29 43.72 2.03
CA LYS A 199 -0.99 42.62 2.95
C LYS A 199 0.40 42.06 2.61
N ARG A 200 1.42 42.38 3.43
CA ARG A 200 2.81 41.93 3.23
C ARG A 200 2.82 40.40 3.06
N ILE A 201 3.24 39.93 1.87
CA ILE A 201 3.32 38.50 1.56
C ILE A 201 4.36 37.88 2.51
N LYS A 202 3.92 36.92 3.34
CA LYS A 202 4.82 36.18 4.23
C LYS A 202 5.57 35.16 3.38
N ARG A 203 6.90 35.24 3.33
CA ARG A 203 7.75 34.25 2.68
C ARG A 203 7.85 33.03 3.61
N GLN A 204 7.36 31.89 3.16
CA GLN A 204 7.59 30.60 3.82
C GLN A 204 8.86 29.99 3.25
N GLY A 205 9.72 29.44 4.10
CA GLY A 205 10.89 28.68 3.66
C GLY A 205 10.47 27.27 3.23
N CYS A 206 11.11 26.74 2.20
CA CYS A 206 10.98 25.35 1.77
C CYS A 206 12.29 24.63 2.08
N SER A 207 12.22 23.42 2.66
CA SER A 207 13.38 22.57 2.91
C SER A 207 13.20 21.25 2.17
N ALA A 208 14.27 20.79 1.53
CA ALA A 208 14.36 19.43 1.00
C ALA A 208 14.87 18.47 2.07
N GLU A 209 14.73 17.17 1.81
CA GLU A 209 15.27 16.11 2.63
C GLU A 209 16.80 15.99 2.50
N PRO A 210 17.50 15.50 3.54
CA PRO A 210 18.95 15.37 3.52
C PRO A 210 19.42 14.26 2.59
N LEU A 211 20.49 14.54 1.83
CA LEU A 211 21.11 13.63 0.86
C LEU A 211 21.83 12.41 1.50
N THR A 212 21.84 12.30 2.83
CA THR A 212 22.60 11.26 3.57
C THR A 212 22.17 9.83 3.25
N ASN A 213 20.95 9.61 2.77
CA ASN A 213 20.47 8.28 2.37
C ASN A 213 20.94 7.85 0.96
N LEU A 214 21.51 8.76 0.16
CA LEU A 214 21.93 8.48 -1.23
C LEU A 214 23.38 8.01 -1.34
N VAL A 215 24.19 8.19 -0.29
CA VAL A 215 25.62 7.79 -0.29
C VAL A 215 25.79 6.27 -0.17
N GLU A 216 24.80 5.57 0.39
CA GLU A 216 24.79 4.10 0.46
C GLU A 216 24.18 3.43 -0.78
N ALA A 217 23.47 4.21 -1.61
CA ALA A 217 22.90 3.80 -2.88
C ALA A 217 23.78 4.29 -4.04
N GLU A 218 25.01 3.77 -4.15
CA GLU A 218 25.70 3.68 -5.45
C GLU A 218 25.01 2.63 -6.36
N ASP A 219 23.67 2.54 -6.26
CA ASP A 219 22.83 1.73 -7.11
C ASP A 219 22.90 2.33 -8.50
N LYS A 220 23.42 1.54 -9.43
CA LYS A 220 23.56 1.89 -10.84
C LYS A 220 22.24 2.47 -11.34
N LEU A 221 22.23 3.78 -11.61
CA LEU A 221 21.09 4.45 -12.24
C LEU A 221 20.58 3.59 -13.40
N MET A 222 19.30 3.22 -13.33
CA MET A 222 18.66 2.37 -14.34
C MET A 222 18.81 3.03 -15.72
N LYS A 223 19.42 2.33 -16.68
CA LYS A 223 19.60 2.85 -18.04
C LYS A 223 18.52 2.31 -18.97
N ILE A 224 17.76 3.22 -19.56
CA ILE A 224 16.65 2.90 -20.43
C ILE A 224 17.04 3.19 -21.88
N PRO A 225 17.01 2.18 -22.77
CA PRO A 225 17.42 2.35 -24.15
C PRO A 225 16.47 3.31 -24.89
N LYS A 226 17.05 4.23 -25.66
CA LYS A 226 16.34 5.25 -26.44
C LYS A 226 16.99 5.39 -27.81
N CYS A 227 16.22 5.80 -28.82
CA CYS A 227 16.77 6.10 -30.13
C CYS A 227 17.66 7.35 -30.09
N ALA A 228 18.61 7.47 -31.02
CA ALA A 228 19.54 8.60 -31.10
C ALA A 228 18.80 9.96 -31.15
N LYS A 229 17.72 10.04 -31.95
CA LYS A 229 16.87 11.22 -32.06
C LYS A 229 16.28 11.65 -30.71
N SER A 230 15.67 10.72 -29.97
CA SER A 230 15.09 11.00 -28.65
C SER A 230 16.16 11.46 -27.64
N ARG A 231 17.34 10.81 -27.64
CA ARG A 231 18.45 11.21 -26.78
C ARG A 231 18.89 12.66 -27.03
N GLU A 232 18.98 13.06 -28.28
CA GLU A 232 19.36 14.43 -28.67
C GLU A 232 18.30 15.46 -28.30
N LEU A 233 17.02 15.14 -28.48
CA LEU A 233 15.90 16.00 -28.08
C LEU A 233 15.87 16.25 -26.57
N ILE A 234 15.99 15.18 -25.79
CA ILE A 234 16.02 15.27 -24.32
C ILE A 234 17.24 16.08 -23.87
N LYS A 235 18.42 15.80 -24.43
CA LYS A 235 19.65 16.52 -24.10
C LYS A 235 19.51 18.02 -24.38
N SER A 236 18.94 18.38 -25.52
CA SER A 236 18.74 19.79 -25.90
C SER A 236 17.78 20.48 -24.93
N ALA A 237 16.66 19.83 -24.61
CA ALA A 237 15.70 20.36 -23.63
C ALA A 237 16.29 20.58 -22.23
N ILE A 238 17.22 19.72 -21.78
CA ILE A 238 17.93 19.90 -20.50
C ILE A 238 18.87 21.11 -20.56
N LEU A 239 19.59 21.30 -21.67
CA LEU A 239 20.54 22.41 -21.85
C LEU A 239 19.84 23.75 -22.03
N ASP A 240 18.64 23.75 -22.62
CA ASP A 240 17.82 24.95 -22.78
C ASP A 240 17.19 25.41 -21.45
N ASN A 241 17.14 24.54 -20.43
CA ASN A 241 16.58 24.86 -19.13
C ASN A 241 17.56 25.64 -18.25
N ASP A 242 17.11 26.81 -17.73
CA ASP A 242 17.94 27.68 -16.91
C ASP A 242 18.45 27.06 -15.60
N PHE A 243 17.73 26.10 -15.02
CA PHE A 243 18.14 25.42 -13.79
C PHE A 243 19.16 24.30 -14.05
N MET A 244 19.18 23.73 -15.26
CA MET A 244 19.95 22.52 -15.59
C MET A 244 21.10 22.76 -16.59
N LYS A 245 21.17 23.94 -17.22
CA LYS A 245 22.19 24.27 -18.24
C LYS A 245 23.65 24.22 -17.77
N ASN A 246 23.89 24.31 -16.47
CA ASN A 246 25.23 24.31 -15.87
C ASN A 246 25.67 22.92 -15.38
N LEU A 247 24.91 21.86 -15.67
CA LEU A 247 25.30 20.49 -15.33
C LEU A 247 26.45 20.01 -16.21
N ASP A 248 27.31 19.16 -15.65
CA ASP A 248 28.38 18.54 -16.42
C ASP A 248 27.81 17.61 -17.48
N ILE A 249 28.48 17.52 -18.63
CA ILE A 249 28.04 16.69 -19.77
C ILE A 249 27.83 15.22 -19.36
N THR A 250 28.61 14.73 -18.40
CA THR A 250 28.46 13.37 -17.84
C THR A 250 27.15 13.21 -17.06
N GLN A 251 26.80 14.18 -16.21
CA GLN A 251 25.54 14.17 -15.45
C GLN A 251 24.33 14.28 -16.38
N ILE A 252 24.43 15.11 -17.41
CA ILE A 252 23.36 15.22 -18.43
C ILE A 252 23.18 13.88 -19.13
N ARG A 253 24.26 13.17 -19.48
CA ARG A 253 24.17 11.83 -20.08
C ARG A 253 23.51 10.82 -19.15
N GLU A 254 23.80 10.86 -17.87
CA GLU A 254 23.18 9.99 -16.86
C GLU A 254 21.68 10.26 -16.75
N ILE A 255 21.27 11.53 -16.66
CA ILE A 255 19.85 11.93 -16.64
C ILE A 255 19.14 11.44 -17.91
N VAL A 256 19.73 11.67 -19.08
CA VAL A 256 19.17 11.19 -20.36
C VAL A 256 19.05 9.68 -20.39
N ASP A 257 20.03 8.95 -19.83
CA ASP A 257 20.02 7.48 -19.80
C ASP A 257 18.90 6.94 -18.89
N CYS A 258 18.62 7.56 -17.74
CA CYS A 258 17.61 7.08 -16.78
C CYS A 258 16.19 7.62 -17.00
N MET A 259 16.00 8.65 -17.82
CA MET A 259 14.66 9.07 -18.22
C MET A 259 13.87 7.93 -18.89
N TYR A 260 12.56 7.86 -18.71
CA TYR A 260 11.73 6.80 -19.29
C TYR A 260 10.56 7.37 -20.10
N PRO A 261 10.16 6.72 -21.21
CA PRO A 261 9.03 7.16 -21.99
C PRO A 261 7.71 6.90 -21.24
N VAL A 262 6.80 7.86 -21.30
CA VAL A 262 5.45 7.81 -20.73
C VAL A 262 4.47 8.25 -21.80
N LYS A 263 3.38 7.49 -21.94
CA LYS A 263 2.32 7.77 -22.90
C LYS A 263 1.09 8.29 -22.18
N TYR A 264 0.57 9.42 -22.66
CA TYR A 264 -0.66 10.00 -22.16
C TYR A 264 -1.70 10.06 -23.28
N ALA A 265 -2.96 9.87 -22.93
CA ALA A 265 -4.05 10.07 -23.87
C ALA A 265 -4.21 11.56 -24.19
N ALA A 266 -4.81 11.87 -25.34
CA ALA A 266 -5.21 13.23 -25.65
C ALA A 266 -6.08 13.77 -24.51
N LYS A 267 -5.86 15.02 -24.10
CA LYS A 267 -6.66 15.66 -23.05
C LYS A 267 -6.46 15.10 -21.63
N SER A 268 -5.38 14.35 -21.40
CA SER A 268 -5.02 13.91 -20.05
C SER A 268 -4.41 15.04 -19.23
N LEU A 269 -4.85 15.13 -17.97
CA LEU A 269 -4.21 15.94 -16.93
C LEU A 269 -3.06 15.13 -16.32
N ILE A 270 -1.86 15.70 -16.30
CA ILE A 270 -0.64 15.00 -15.83
C ILE A 270 -0.18 15.54 -14.49
N ILE A 271 -0.29 16.86 -14.32
CA ILE A 271 0.04 17.54 -13.08
C ILE A 271 -1.21 18.33 -12.67
N LYS A 272 -1.67 18.13 -11.45
CA LYS A 272 -2.78 18.88 -10.86
C LYS A 272 -2.21 19.91 -9.88
N GLU A 273 -2.78 21.12 -9.91
CA GLU A 273 -2.39 22.16 -8.96
C GLU A 273 -2.70 21.73 -7.53
N GLY A 274 -1.72 21.89 -6.64
CA GLY A 274 -1.80 21.47 -5.24
C GLY A 274 -1.13 20.12 -4.94
N ASP A 275 -0.74 19.36 -5.98
CA ASP A 275 -0.02 18.09 -5.81
C ASP A 275 1.48 18.32 -5.54
N VAL A 276 2.10 17.36 -4.84
CA VAL A 276 3.53 17.38 -4.55
C VAL A 276 4.32 17.04 -5.82
N GLY A 277 5.20 17.95 -6.25
CA GLY A 277 6.04 17.76 -7.43
C GLY A 277 7.27 16.89 -7.13
N SER A 278 7.32 15.69 -7.70
CA SER A 278 8.45 14.75 -7.58
C SER A 278 9.01 14.26 -8.92
N ILE A 279 8.45 14.73 -10.05
CA ILE A 279 8.77 14.25 -11.40
C ILE A 279 9.03 15.43 -12.33
N VAL A 280 10.05 15.31 -13.18
CA VAL A 280 10.35 16.22 -14.28
C VAL A 280 9.96 15.58 -15.61
N TYR A 281 9.34 16.35 -16.49
CA TYR A 281 8.89 15.89 -17.81
C TYR A 281 9.57 16.66 -18.94
N VAL A 282 9.90 15.95 -20.02
CA VAL A 282 10.29 16.49 -21.32
C VAL A 282 9.29 15.99 -22.34
N MET A 283 8.70 16.90 -23.12
CA MET A 283 7.60 16.58 -24.02
C MET A 283 7.92 17.08 -25.43
N GLU A 284 7.56 16.30 -26.45
CA GLU A 284 7.60 16.70 -27.85
C GLU A 284 6.16 17.00 -28.30
N GLY A 285 5.73 18.26 -28.33
CA GLY A 285 4.38 18.63 -28.76
C GLY A 285 3.87 19.98 -28.25
N GLU A 286 2.63 20.31 -28.59
CA GLU A 286 1.95 21.53 -28.13
C GLU A 286 1.25 21.33 -26.79
N TYR A 287 1.49 22.26 -25.85
CA TYR A 287 0.88 22.25 -24.52
C TYR A 287 -0.07 23.44 -24.38
N SER A 288 -1.36 23.18 -24.12
CA SER A 288 -2.41 24.19 -23.99
C SER A 288 -3.21 23.95 -22.71
N ASN A 289 -3.44 24.97 -21.88
CA ASN A 289 -4.35 24.90 -20.72
C ASN A 289 -4.13 23.69 -19.77
N ASN A 290 -2.88 23.40 -19.43
CA ASN A 290 -2.49 22.25 -18.59
C ASN A 290 -2.79 20.86 -19.17
N VAL A 291 -2.94 20.79 -20.49
CA VAL A 291 -3.33 19.59 -21.21
C VAL A 291 -2.31 19.30 -22.31
N ILE A 292 -1.84 18.05 -22.37
CA ILE A 292 -1.06 17.56 -23.52
C ILE A 292 -2.01 17.23 -24.66
N LEU A 293 -1.76 17.84 -25.81
CA LEU A 293 -2.38 17.50 -27.08
C LEU A 293 -1.49 16.47 -27.79
N LEU A 294 -1.63 15.19 -27.41
CA LEU A 294 -1.02 14.00 -28.03
C LEU A 294 0.49 14.05 -28.31
N HIS A 295 1.31 13.35 -27.50
CA HIS A 295 2.58 12.71 -27.89
C HIS A 295 3.21 11.95 -26.71
N GLU A 296 4.29 11.19 -26.98
CA GLU A 296 5.15 10.55 -25.97
C GLU A 296 5.90 11.62 -25.15
N ALA A 297 5.93 11.46 -23.82
CA ALA A 297 6.72 12.28 -22.91
C ALA A 297 7.85 11.44 -22.30
N PHE A 298 8.93 12.09 -21.86
CA PHE A 298 9.99 11.45 -21.08
C PHE A 298 9.95 11.98 -19.65
N ALA A 299 9.94 11.08 -18.67
CA ALA A 299 9.86 11.42 -17.26
C ALA A 299 11.15 11.05 -16.51
N PHE A 300 11.50 11.84 -15.50
CA PHE A 300 12.57 11.60 -14.55
C PHE A 300 12.08 11.86 -13.13
N TYR A 301 12.23 10.88 -12.24
CA TYR A 301 11.91 11.06 -10.82
C TYR A 301 13.05 11.80 -10.12
N LEU A 302 12.72 12.84 -9.34
CA LEU A 302 13.66 13.58 -8.51
C LEU A 302 13.93 12.88 -7.16
N TYR A 303 13.13 11.87 -6.82
CA TYR A 303 13.30 11.03 -5.63
C TYR A 303 12.86 9.60 -5.91
N GLU A 304 13.58 8.60 -5.40
CA GLU A 304 13.12 7.22 -5.51
C GLU A 304 11.89 7.00 -4.63
N PRO A 305 10.73 6.65 -5.21
CA PRO A 305 9.67 6.10 -4.39
C PRO A 305 10.11 4.71 -3.91
N LYS A 306 10.32 4.56 -2.60
CA LYS A 306 10.59 3.27 -1.91
C LYS A 306 9.55 2.16 -2.19
N SER A 307 8.55 2.40 -3.03
CA SER A 307 7.40 1.55 -3.31
C SER A 307 7.32 1.00 -4.76
N MET A 308 8.25 1.32 -5.66
CA MET A 308 8.16 0.93 -7.08
C MET A 308 9.13 -0.17 -7.53
N LEU A 309 9.64 -1.00 -6.62
CA LEU A 309 10.37 -2.23 -7.00
C LEU A 309 9.45 -3.39 -7.44
N ASN A 310 8.13 -3.19 -7.56
CA ASN A 310 7.16 -4.25 -7.85
C ASN A 310 6.31 -4.04 -9.12
N ILE A 311 6.69 -3.16 -10.04
CA ILE A 311 5.99 -3.05 -11.34
C ILE A 311 7.00 -3.00 -12.48
N LEU A 312 7.64 -4.14 -12.73
CA LEU A 312 8.11 -4.59 -14.05
C LEU A 312 8.01 -6.12 -14.07
#